data_AF-A0A1M5MRY2-F1
#
_entry.id   AF-A0A1M5MRY2-F1
#
_cell.length_a   1.000
_cell.length_b   1.000
_cell.length_c   1.000
_cell.angle_alpha   90.00
_cell.angle_beta   90.00
_cell.angle_gamma   90.00
#
_symmetry.space_group_name_H-M   'P 1'
#
loop_
_entity.id
_entity.type
_entity.pdbx_description
1 polymer ?
#
loop_
_entity_poly.entity_id
_entity_poly.type
_entity_poly.pdbx_seq_one_letter_code
_entity_poly.pdbx_strand_id
1 'polypeptide(L)'
;MQNHSGYIPDGKSQKLQVSLKQYPGYPDAELYTGLIRESDKALKYLLHYFEQVKEKVVIVFYGDHFPGLNKHFYIDLYGKNFATLKDRQKLYKVPFFVWTNYESKSVDVPLTSLNYLGNYVYKVAGIEFPAYNRFLNDMQQQIPAMNSWGFYSTEHHKFLNYNYASGKEKEMLQEYRFLQHNSIFDNKRNKVFF
;
A
#
# COMPACT_ATOMS: atom_id res chain seq x y z
N MET A 1 1.65 -6.81 -17.72
CA MET A 1 1.85 -6.75 -16.26
C MET A 1 1.98 -8.17 -15.73
N GLN A 2 3.08 -8.53 -15.07
CA GLN A 2 3.39 -9.93 -14.69
C GLN A 2 2.40 -10.52 -13.67
N ASN A 3 1.99 -9.73 -12.66
CA ASN A 3 1.13 -10.19 -11.56
C ASN A 3 -0.29 -9.61 -11.65
N HIS A 4 -0.78 -9.35 -12.87
CA HIS A 4 -2.16 -8.90 -13.06
C HIS A 4 -3.12 -10.11 -13.07
N SER A 5 -4.38 -9.87 -12.74
CA SER A 5 -5.43 -10.88 -12.61
C SER A 5 -5.61 -11.74 -13.88
N GLY A 6 -6.16 -12.93 -13.63
CA GLY A 6 -6.26 -14.05 -14.54
C GLY A 6 -5.84 -15.29 -13.76
N TYR A 7 -4.56 -15.36 -13.38
CA TYR A 7 -3.96 -16.48 -12.63
C TYR A 7 -4.42 -17.87 -13.11
N ILE A 8 -4.74 -18.00 -14.39
CA ILE A 8 -5.07 -19.26 -15.05
C ILE A 8 -3.74 -19.80 -15.57
N PRO A 9 -3.28 -20.95 -15.08
CA PRO A 9 -2.09 -21.59 -15.63
C PRO A 9 -2.31 -21.93 -17.11
N ASP A 10 -1.43 -21.42 -17.95
CA ASP A 10 -1.26 -21.78 -19.34
C ASP A 10 0.11 -22.44 -19.55
N GLY A 11 0.36 -23.01 -20.73
CA GLY A 11 1.56 -23.82 -20.96
C GLY A 11 2.91 -23.16 -20.60
N LYS A 12 2.98 -21.81 -20.56
CA LYS A 12 4.18 -21.08 -20.12
C LYS A 12 4.17 -20.80 -18.62
N SER A 13 3.05 -20.32 -18.08
CA SER A 13 2.91 -19.95 -16.67
C SER A 13 2.81 -21.16 -15.73
N GLN A 14 2.40 -22.32 -16.22
CA GLN A 14 2.33 -23.57 -15.44
C GLN A 14 3.70 -23.96 -14.84
N LYS A 15 4.79 -23.66 -15.54
CA LYS A 15 6.16 -23.90 -15.04
C LYS A 15 6.56 -23.00 -13.87
N LEU A 16 5.84 -21.89 -13.68
CA LEU A 16 6.11 -20.95 -12.60
C LEU A 16 5.39 -21.32 -11.32
N GLN A 17 4.37 -22.19 -11.37
CA GLN A 17 3.61 -22.61 -10.20
C GLN A 17 4.51 -23.19 -9.11
N VAL A 18 4.12 -22.94 -7.87
CA VAL A 18 4.73 -23.55 -6.69
C VAL A 18 3.67 -24.34 -5.94
N SER A 19 4.06 -25.45 -5.31
CA SER A 19 3.13 -26.25 -4.52
C SER A 19 2.88 -25.61 -3.16
N LEU A 20 1.61 -25.32 -2.86
CA LEU A 20 1.17 -24.85 -1.54
C LEU A 20 0.77 -26.06 -0.68
N LYS A 21 1.75 -26.71 -0.03
CA LYS A 21 1.52 -27.98 0.72
C LYS A 21 0.38 -27.94 1.75
N GLN A 22 0.17 -26.80 2.41
CA GLN A 22 -0.89 -26.63 3.41
C GLN A 22 -2.25 -26.27 2.80
N TYR A 23 -2.26 -25.80 1.55
CA TYR A 23 -3.45 -25.35 0.82
C TYR A 23 -3.42 -25.88 -0.62
N PRO A 24 -3.37 -27.22 -0.83
CA PRO A 24 -3.33 -27.79 -2.16
C PRO A 24 -4.67 -27.57 -2.89
N GLY A 25 -4.63 -27.55 -4.22
CA GLY A 25 -5.85 -27.45 -5.05
C GLY A 25 -6.32 -26.02 -5.36
N TYR A 26 -5.49 -25.02 -5.08
CA TYR A 26 -5.71 -23.62 -5.45
C TYR A 26 -4.72 -23.18 -6.54
N PRO A 27 -4.94 -23.56 -7.81
CA PRO A 27 -3.96 -23.36 -8.89
C PRO A 27 -3.64 -21.88 -9.17
N ASP A 28 -4.59 -20.99 -8.89
CA ASP A 28 -4.45 -19.54 -8.98
C ASP A 28 -3.56 -18.99 -7.86
N ALA A 29 -3.70 -19.48 -6.64
CA ALA A 29 -2.82 -19.16 -5.52
C ALA A 29 -1.40 -19.70 -5.76
N GLU A 30 -1.27 -20.93 -6.22
CA GLU A 30 0.02 -21.57 -6.58
C GLU A 30 0.74 -20.79 -7.69
N LEU A 31 0.01 -20.35 -8.71
CA LEU A 31 0.57 -19.52 -9.77
C LEU A 31 0.94 -18.12 -9.26
N TYR A 32 0.06 -17.47 -8.50
CA TYR A 32 0.35 -16.15 -7.91
C TYR A 32 1.62 -16.18 -7.05
N THR A 33 1.78 -17.17 -6.17
CA THR A 33 3.00 -17.31 -5.35
C THR A 33 4.23 -17.55 -6.21
N GLY A 34 4.10 -18.34 -7.28
CA GLY A 34 5.14 -18.53 -8.29
C GLY A 34 5.57 -17.22 -8.98
N LEU A 35 4.61 -16.40 -9.36
CA LEU A 35 4.84 -15.09 -9.99
C LEU A 35 5.46 -14.08 -9.01
N ILE A 36 5.06 -14.11 -7.73
CA ILE A 36 5.70 -13.31 -6.67
C ILE A 36 7.17 -13.68 -6.50
N ARG A 37 7.52 -14.98 -6.57
CA ARG A 37 8.93 -15.40 -6.56
C ARG A 37 9.72 -14.81 -7.73
N GLU A 38 9.15 -14.77 -8.93
CA GLU A 38 9.83 -14.16 -10.07
C GLU A 38 9.91 -12.63 -9.93
N SER A 39 8.90 -11.97 -9.35
CA SER A 39 8.97 -10.54 -9.01
C SER A 39 10.04 -10.23 -7.97
N ASP A 40 10.24 -11.08 -6.97
CA ASP A 40 11.30 -10.95 -5.96
C ASP A 40 12.70 -11.02 -6.59
N LYS A 41 12.93 -11.96 -7.51
CA LYS A 41 14.18 -12.03 -8.28
C LYS A 41 14.42 -10.78 -9.12
N ALA A 42 13.38 -10.28 -9.81
CA ALA A 42 13.47 -9.07 -10.61
C ALA A 42 13.74 -7.84 -9.73
N LEU A 43 13.13 -7.75 -8.56
CA LEU A 43 13.37 -6.70 -7.59
C LEU A 43 14.81 -6.74 -7.07
N LYS A 44 15.35 -7.91 -6.76
CA LYS A 44 16.77 -8.06 -6.38
C LYS A 44 17.70 -7.52 -7.46
N TYR A 45 17.43 -7.83 -8.72
CA TYR A 45 18.20 -7.29 -9.86
C TYR A 45 18.13 -5.76 -9.92
N LEU A 46 16.93 -5.19 -9.77
CA LEU A 46 16.71 -3.74 -9.77
C LEU A 46 17.50 -3.04 -8.65
N LEU A 47 17.39 -3.54 -7.42
CA LEU A 47 18.08 -2.94 -6.27
C LEU A 47 19.60 -3.05 -6.41
N HIS A 48 20.11 -4.20 -6.88
CA HIS A 48 21.54 -4.38 -7.12
C HIS A 48 22.10 -3.43 -8.18
N TYR A 49 21.33 -3.15 -9.23
CA TYR A 49 21.72 -2.15 -10.22
C TYR A 49 21.86 -0.75 -9.58
N PHE A 50 20.83 -0.30 -8.86
CA PHE A 50 20.83 1.05 -8.28
C PHE A 50 21.79 1.22 -7.10
N GLU A 51 22.19 0.13 -6.45
CA GLU A 51 23.26 0.11 -5.44
C GLU A 51 24.61 0.60 -6.01
N GLN A 52 24.85 0.38 -7.31
CA GLN A 52 26.10 0.74 -7.99
C GLN A 52 26.06 2.14 -8.63
N VAL A 53 24.90 2.78 -8.67
CA VAL A 53 24.70 4.12 -9.25
C VAL A 53 25.28 5.17 -8.30
N LYS A 54 26.04 6.13 -8.83
CA LYS A 54 26.72 7.17 -8.03
C LYS A 54 25.74 8.23 -7.49
N GLU A 55 24.72 8.54 -8.27
CA GLU A 55 23.67 9.47 -7.91
C GLU A 55 22.81 8.89 -6.78
N LYS A 56 22.31 9.75 -5.88
CA LYS A 56 21.40 9.32 -4.81
C LYS A 56 20.07 8.85 -5.40
N VAL A 57 19.65 7.66 -4.99
CA VAL A 57 18.42 7.01 -5.45
C VAL A 57 17.55 6.68 -4.26
N VAL A 58 16.25 6.98 -4.39
CA VAL A 58 15.19 6.52 -3.48
C VAL A 58 14.21 5.67 -4.29
N ILE A 59 13.98 4.44 -3.87
CA ILE A 59 12.99 3.53 -4.47
C ILE A 59 11.85 3.34 -3.47
N VAL A 60 10.64 3.68 -3.89
CA VAL A 60 9.41 3.26 -3.18
C VAL A 60 8.81 2.09 -3.91
N PHE A 61 8.68 0.98 -3.21
CA PHE A 61 8.07 -0.23 -3.75
C PHE A 61 6.88 -0.60 -2.87
N TYR A 62 5.72 -0.84 -3.48
CA TYR A 62 4.49 -1.18 -2.77
C TYR A 62 3.58 -2.06 -3.64
N GLY A 63 2.78 -2.91 -3.00
CA GLY A 63 1.67 -3.59 -3.68
C GLY A 63 0.53 -2.61 -3.96
N ASP A 64 -0.08 -2.66 -5.14
CA ASP A 64 -1.21 -1.81 -5.50
C ASP A 64 -2.52 -2.27 -4.86
N HIS A 65 -2.77 -3.58 -4.85
CA HIS A 65 -3.91 -4.19 -4.17
C HIS A 65 -3.68 -5.66 -3.81
N PHE A 66 -4.59 -6.22 -3.02
CA PHE A 66 -4.61 -7.64 -2.68
C PHE A 66 -5.09 -8.45 -3.91
N PRO A 67 -4.48 -9.61 -4.23
CA PRO A 67 -4.77 -10.31 -5.47
C PRO A 67 -6.20 -10.89 -5.48
N GLY A 68 -6.83 -10.91 -6.65
CA GLY A 68 -8.14 -11.53 -6.84
C GLY A 68 -8.03 -13.04 -7.03
N LEU A 69 -7.79 -13.78 -5.95
CA LEU A 69 -7.74 -15.26 -5.95
C LEU A 69 -9.10 -15.87 -5.59
N ASN A 70 -9.18 -17.20 -5.65
CA ASN A 70 -10.31 -18.01 -5.24
C ASN A 70 -10.72 -17.64 -3.80
N LYS A 71 -11.99 -17.25 -3.62
CA LYS A 71 -12.51 -16.85 -2.30
C LYS A 71 -12.34 -17.93 -1.24
N HIS A 72 -12.42 -19.21 -1.61
CA HIS A 72 -12.29 -20.33 -0.68
C HIS A 72 -10.86 -20.46 -0.15
N PHE A 73 -9.85 -20.16 -0.99
CA PHE A 73 -8.47 -20.08 -0.54
C PHE A 73 -8.30 -19.10 0.62
N TYR A 74 -8.92 -17.93 0.54
CA TYR A 74 -8.85 -16.96 1.63
C TYR A 74 -9.62 -17.37 2.88
N ILE A 75 -10.76 -18.05 2.73
CA ILE A 75 -11.50 -18.58 3.87
C ILE A 75 -10.65 -19.61 4.60
N ASP A 76 -10.02 -20.52 3.87
CA ASP A 76 -9.14 -21.55 4.43
C ASP A 76 -7.88 -20.93 5.06
N LEU A 77 -7.27 -19.95 4.39
CA LEU A 77 -6.07 -19.26 4.87
C LEU A 77 -6.31 -18.50 6.18
N TYR A 78 -7.44 -17.81 6.32
CA TYR A 78 -7.74 -16.99 7.49
C TYR A 78 -8.66 -17.66 8.51
N GLY A 79 -9.17 -18.86 8.21
CA GLY A 79 -10.10 -19.63 9.05
C GLY A 79 -11.46 -18.97 9.25
N LYS A 80 -11.82 -17.96 8.45
CA LYS A 80 -13.09 -17.22 8.58
C LYS A 80 -13.42 -16.36 7.35
N ASN A 81 -14.69 -15.97 7.27
CA ASN A 81 -15.16 -14.98 6.31
C ASN A 81 -14.79 -13.53 6.70
N PHE A 82 -14.82 -12.61 5.74
CA PHE A 82 -14.51 -11.19 5.90
C PHE A 82 -15.75 -10.33 6.14
N ALA A 83 -16.56 -10.70 7.13
CA ALA A 83 -17.86 -10.08 7.38
C ALA A 83 -17.75 -8.70 8.04
N THR A 84 -16.78 -8.49 8.93
CA THR A 84 -16.64 -7.24 9.69
C THR A 84 -15.71 -6.25 9.00
N LEU A 85 -15.84 -4.96 9.32
CA LEU A 85 -14.90 -3.92 8.85
C LEU A 85 -13.46 -4.29 9.20
N LYS A 86 -13.22 -4.80 10.42
CA LYS A 86 -11.91 -5.25 10.90
C LYS A 86 -11.35 -6.39 10.05
N ASP A 87 -12.18 -7.36 9.68
CA ASP A 87 -11.74 -8.49 8.86
C ASP A 87 -11.40 -8.04 7.44
N ARG A 88 -12.21 -7.15 6.86
CA ARG A 88 -11.96 -6.60 5.53
C ARG A 88 -10.63 -5.88 5.44
N GLN A 89 -10.14 -5.25 6.51
CA GLN A 89 -8.81 -4.60 6.48
C GLN A 89 -7.67 -5.55 6.13
N LYS A 90 -7.80 -6.85 6.40
CA LYS A 90 -6.80 -7.86 5.99
C LYS A 90 -6.64 -7.92 4.47
N LEU A 91 -7.72 -7.68 3.71
CA LEU A 91 -7.75 -7.66 2.25
C LEU A 91 -7.33 -6.31 1.65
N TYR A 92 -7.03 -5.31 2.48
CA TYR A 92 -6.56 -3.98 2.05
C TYR A 92 -5.12 -3.72 2.54
N LYS A 93 -4.44 -4.74 3.07
CA LYS A 93 -3.05 -4.64 3.51
C LYS A 93 -2.13 -5.18 2.42
N VAL A 94 -1.19 -4.34 2.01
CA VAL A 94 -0.15 -4.62 1.02
C VAL A 94 1.22 -4.31 1.64
N PRO A 95 2.30 -5.02 1.24
CA PRO A 95 3.64 -4.67 1.67
C PRO A 95 4.10 -3.39 0.99
N PHE A 96 4.98 -2.64 1.66
CA PHE A 96 5.75 -1.58 1.04
C PHE A 96 7.12 -1.46 1.70
N PHE A 97 8.06 -0.83 1.02
CA PHE A 97 9.29 -0.33 1.60
C PHE A 97 9.78 0.91 0.86
N VAL A 98 10.62 1.70 1.53
CA VAL A 98 11.40 2.78 0.94
C VAL A 98 12.87 2.40 1.09
N TRP A 99 13.56 2.25 -0.03
CA TRP A 99 14.97 1.85 -0.09
C TRP A 99 15.82 2.97 -0.67
N THR A 100 17.07 3.08 -0.19
CA THR A 100 18.06 4.04 -0.69
C THR A 100 19.37 3.35 -1.04
N ASN A 101 20.08 3.87 -2.03
CA ASN A 101 21.45 3.45 -2.34
C ASN A 101 22.52 4.19 -1.50
N TYR A 102 22.09 4.97 -0.51
CA TYR A 102 22.92 5.65 0.47
C TYR A 102 22.42 5.32 1.88
N GLU A 103 23.27 5.54 2.89
CA GLU A 103 22.91 5.27 4.28
C GLU A 103 21.68 6.08 4.71
N SER A 104 20.68 5.38 5.24
CA SER A 104 19.46 5.97 5.78
C SER A 104 18.98 5.15 6.99
N LYS A 105 18.20 5.78 7.86
CA LYS A 105 17.65 5.12 9.03
C LYS A 105 16.48 4.21 8.61
N SER A 106 16.61 2.91 8.87
CA SER A 106 15.47 1.99 8.75
C SER A 106 14.44 2.25 9.86
N VAL A 107 13.16 2.30 9.49
CA VAL A 107 12.05 2.54 10.41
C VAL A 107 10.90 1.60 10.05
N ASP A 108 10.44 0.82 11.02
CA ASP A 108 9.25 0.01 10.86
C ASP A 108 8.00 0.89 10.93
N VAL A 109 7.15 0.76 9.91
CA VAL A 109 5.86 1.46 9.82
C VAL A 109 4.75 0.43 9.99
N PRO A 110 4.18 0.27 11.20
CA PRO A 110 3.21 -0.79 11.46
C PRO A 110 1.88 -0.59 10.72
N LEU A 111 1.51 0.67 10.48
CA LEU A 111 0.24 1.04 9.85
C LEU A 111 0.39 2.35 9.07
N THR A 112 0.12 2.30 7.78
CA THR A 112 0.03 3.48 6.92
C THR A 112 -0.93 3.22 5.75
N SER A 113 -1.15 4.23 4.91
CA SER A 113 -1.87 4.09 3.64
C SER A 113 -1.14 4.77 2.50
N LEU A 114 -1.48 4.41 1.26
CA LEU A 114 -0.72 4.79 0.07
C LEU A 114 -0.59 6.31 -0.13
N ASN A 115 -1.58 7.09 0.33
CA ASN A 115 -1.57 8.55 0.28
C ASN A 115 -0.45 9.19 1.11
N TYR A 116 0.17 8.45 2.04
CA TYR A 116 1.29 8.94 2.85
C TYR A 116 2.67 8.52 2.31
N LEU A 117 2.75 7.67 1.27
CA LEU A 117 4.03 7.16 0.77
C LEU A 117 4.99 8.28 0.33
N GLY A 118 4.47 9.33 -0.30
CA GLY A 118 5.26 10.50 -0.68
C GLY A 118 5.96 11.18 0.50
N ASN A 119 5.35 11.20 1.69
CA ASN A 119 5.97 11.79 2.87
C ASN A 119 7.19 10.99 3.34
N TYR A 120 7.19 9.66 3.19
CA TYR A 120 8.38 8.87 3.51
C TYR A 120 9.51 9.15 2.52
N VAL A 121 9.20 9.37 1.24
CA VAL A 121 10.20 9.77 0.23
C VAL A 121 10.84 11.09 0.62
N TYR A 122 10.05 12.12 0.89
CA TYR A 122 10.55 13.43 1.28
C TYR A 122 11.44 13.34 2.54
N LYS A 123 11.00 12.59 3.58
CA LYS A 123 11.80 12.37 4.80
C LYS A 123 13.15 11.73 4.50
N VAL A 124 13.16 10.63 3.73
CA VAL A 124 14.36 9.87 3.41
C VAL A 124 15.30 10.63 2.47
N ALA A 125 14.75 11.45 1.58
CA ALA A 125 15.50 12.32 0.68
C ALA A 125 16.07 13.58 1.39
N GLY A 126 15.64 13.87 2.64
CA GLY A 126 16.03 15.08 3.35
C GLY A 126 15.44 16.35 2.74
N ILE A 127 14.28 16.24 2.07
CA ILE A 127 13.60 17.35 1.41
C ILE A 127 12.49 17.85 2.33
N GLU A 128 12.41 19.17 2.52
CA GLU A 128 11.32 19.78 3.26
C GLU A 128 9.97 19.49 2.59
N PHE A 129 8.96 19.20 3.40
CA PHE A 129 7.62 18.95 2.87
C PHE A 129 7.04 20.18 2.19
N PRO A 130 6.54 20.06 0.95
CA PRO A 130 5.59 21.01 0.40
C PRO A 130 4.37 21.20 1.30
N ALA A 131 3.60 22.28 1.08
CA ALA A 131 2.48 22.65 1.95
C ALA A 131 1.45 21.51 2.10
N TYR A 132 1.05 20.88 0.98
CA TYR A 132 0.14 19.73 1.01
C TYR A 132 0.72 18.54 1.78
N ASN A 133 2.02 18.25 1.65
CA ASN A 133 2.67 17.16 2.37
C ASN A 133 2.83 17.41 3.87
N ARG A 134 2.93 18.69 4.30
CA ARG A 134 2.83 19.07 5.72
C ARG A 134 1.46 18.72 6.27
N PHE A 135 0.39 19.10 5.57
CA PHE A 135 -0.98 18.69 5.93
C PHE A 135 -1.11 17.16 6.03
N LEU A 136 -0.61 16.42 5.04
CA LEU A 136 -0.62 14.94 5.07
C LEU A 136 0.17 14.38 6.25
N ASN A 137 1.31 14.99 6.62
CA ASN A 137 2.12 14.53 7.73
C ASN A 137 1.39 14.73 9.07
N ASP A 138 0.67 15.83 9.23
CA ASP A 138 -0.14 16.13 10.41
C ASP A 138 -1.37 15.21 10.48
N MET A 139 -2.05 15.02 9.35
CA MET A 139 -3.18 14.10 9.22
C MET A 139 -2.77 12.67 9.57
N GLN A 140 -1.60 12.20 9.12
CA GLN A 140 -1.10 10.86 9.42
C GLN A 140 -0.96 10.60 10.93
N GLN A 141 -0.68 11.63 11.74
CA GLN A 141 -0.59 11.46 13.20
C GLN A 141 -1.94 11.18 13.86
N GLN A 142 -3.05 11.57 13.23
CA GLN A 142 -4.40 11.36 13.76
C GLN A 142 -5.13 10.24 13.03
N ILE A 143 -4.84 10.06 11.74
CA ILE A 143 -5.46 9.09 10.83
C ILE A 143 -4.35 8.38 10.06
N PRO A 144 -3.66 7.40 10.68
CA PRO A 144 -2.47 6.80 10.11
C PRO A 144 -2.74 5.98 8.85
N ALA A 145 -3.95 5.43 8.70
CA ALA A 145 -4.34 4.65 7.53
C ALA A 145 -5.79 4.88 7.14
N MET A 146 -6.06 4.79 5.84
CA MET A 146 -7.41 4.83 5.29
C MET A 146 -7.52 4.04 3.99
N ASN A 147 -8.73 3.61 3.64
CA ASN A 147 -9.08 3.00 2.36
C ASN A 147 -10.55 3.28 2.02
N SER A 148 -11.10 2.62 1.00
CA SER A 148 -12.48 2.83 0.57
C SER A 148 -13.53 2.45 1.62
N TRP A 149 -13.22 1.60 2.60
CA TRP A 149 -14.18 1.15 3.63
C TRP A 149 -14.16 1.98 4.90
N GLY A 150 -13.08 2.70 5.17
CA GLY A 150 -12.92 3.45 6.40
C GLY A 150 -11.51 3.95 6.64
N PHE A 151 -11.33 4.48 7.85
CA PHE A 151 -10.07 5.05 8.33
C PHE A 151 -9.74 4.47 9.70
N TYR A 152 -8.46 4.44 10.05
CA TYR A 152 -8.02 4.08 11.39
C TYR A 152 -8.14 5.31 12.29
N SER A 153 -9.01 5.24 13.30
CA SER A 153 -9.14 6.27 14.32
C SER A 153 -8.08 6.04 15.40
N THR A 154 -7.27 7.07 15.68
CA THR A 154 -6.32 7.06 16.78
C THR A 154 -7.02 7.29 18.11
N GLU A 155 -8.14 8.01 18.13
CA GLU A 155 -8.99 8.20 19.31
C GLU A 155 -9.61 6.88 19.78
N HIS A 156 -10.14 6.08 18.85
CA HIS A 156 -10.84 4.84 19.18
C HIS A 156 -9.97 3.57 19.04
N HIS A 157 -8.70 3.71 18.62
CA HIS A 157 -7.75 2.63 18.38
C HIS A 157 -8.30 1.49 17.49
N LYS A 158 -9.08 1.84 16.47
CA LYS A 158 -9.68 0.87 15.54
C LYS A 158 -10.06 1.51 14.21
N PHE A 159 -10.27 0.67 13.21
CA PHE A 159 -10.90 1.11 11.96
C PHE A 159 -12.37 1.45 12.18
N LEU A 160 -12.78 2.61 11.66
CA LEU A 160 -14.14 3.11 11.64
C LEU A 160 -14.60 3.38 10.21
N ASN A 161 -15.88 3.23 9.95
CA ASN A 161 -16.47 3.76 8.73
C ASN A 161 -16.49 5.29 8.80
N TYR A 162 -16.36 5.96 7.65
CA TYR A 162 -16.34 7.43 7.57
C TYR A 162 -17.57 8.12 8.17
N ASN A 163 -18.73 7.44 8.22
CA ASN A 163 -19.94 7.97 8.84
C ASN A 163 -19.82 8.15 10.36
N TYR A 164 -18.85 7.50 11.00
CA TYR A 164 -18.56 7.61 12.43
C TYR A 164 -17.40 8.56 12.74
N ALA A 165 -16.88 9.30 11.74
CA ALA A 165 -15.86 10.30 12.02
C ALA A 165 -16.43 11.43 12.88
N SER A 166 -15.70 11.79 13.94
CA SER A 166 -16.05 12.87 14.88
C SER A 166 -14.83 13.75 15.19
N GLY A 167 -15.08 14.90 15.81
CA GLY A 167 -14.04 15.83 16.28
C GLY A 167 -13.00 16.16 15.23
N LYS A 168 -11.73 16.18 15.67
CA LYS A 168 -10.57 16.52 14.84
C LYS A 168 -10.38 15.58 13.66
N GLU A 169 -10.66 14.29 13.83
CA GLU A 169 -10.55 13.30 12.73
C GLU A 169 -11.54 13.62 11.60
N LYS A 170 -12.78 14.03 11.94
CA LYS A 170 -13.79 14.46 10.96
C LYS A 170 -13.37 15.72 10.21
N GLU A 171 -12.86 16.71 10.93
CA GLU A 171 -12.38 17.98 10.36
C GLU A 171 -11.25 17.73 9.36
N MET A 172 -10.24 16.94 9.75
CA MET A 172 -9.12 16.58 8.86
C MET A 172 -9.58 15.79 7.63
N LEU A 173 -10.51 14.84 7.77
CA LEU A 173 -11.09 14.11 6.63
C LEU A 173 -11.89 15.02 5.68
N GLN A 174 -12.53 16.06 6.21
CA GLN A 174 -13.25 17.03 5.40
C GLN A 174 -12.28 17.95 4.66
N GLU A 175 -11.28 18.48 5.35
CA GLU A 175 -10.22 19.29 4.73
C GLU A 175 -9.49 18.50 3.64
N TYR A 176 -9.15 17.25 3.91
CA TYR A 176 -8.51 16.38 2.94
C TYR A 176 -9.35 16.24 1.66
N ARG A 177 -10.67 16.05 1.79
CA ARG A 177 -11.59 15.98 0.64
C ARG A 177 -11.64 17.28 -0.15
N PHE A 178 -11.63 18.44 0.53
CA PHE A 178 -11.59 19.74 -0.14
C PHE A 178 -10.29 19.95 -0.91
N LEU A 179 -9.15 19.57 -0.32
CA LEU A 179 -7.84 19.65 -0.98
C LEU A 179 -7.77 18.72 -2.19
N GLN A 180 -8.24 17.47 -2.06
CA GLN A 180 -8.33 16.54 -3.20
C GLN A 180 -9.21 17.09 -4.32
N HIS A 181 -10.39 17.62 -3.99
CA HIS A 181 -11.29 18.21 -4.97
C HIS A 181 -10.65 19.41 -5.68
N ASN A 182 -10.02 20.33 -4.93
CA ASN A 182 -9.32 21.49 -5.50
C ASN A 182 -8.15 21.06 -6.40
N SER A 183 -7.38 20.04 -6.00
CA SER A 183 -6.27 19.51 -6.80
C SER A 183 -6.70 18.93 -8.14
N ILE A 184 -7.85 18.27 -8.19
CA ILE A 184 -8.31 17.51 -9.35
C ILE A 184 -9.16 18.36 -10.30
N PHE A 185 -10.10 19.15 -9.75
CA PHE A 185 -11.16 19.78 -10.54
C PHE A 185 -11.05 21.30 -10.65
N ASP A 186 -10.30 21.96 -9.78
CA ASP A 186 -10.26 23.42 -9.77
C ASP A 186 -9.16 23.98 -10.68
N ASN A 187 -9.61 24.83 -11.62
CA ASN A 187 -8.76 25.52 -12.58
C ASN A 187 -8.06 26.75 -11.98
N LYS A 188 -8.47 27.21 -10.79
CA LYS A 188 -7.88 28.34 -10.05
C LYS A 188 -6.98 27.90 -8.88
N ARG A 189 -6.54 26.64 -8.86
CA ARG A 189 -5.71 26.11 -7.77
C ARG A 189 -4.38 26.84 -7.62
N ASN A 190 -3.95 27.00 -6.37
CA ASN A 190 -2.62 27.52 -6.08
C ASN A 190 -1.56 26.44 -6.35
N LYS A 191 -0.79 26.60 -7.43
CA LYS A 191 0.30 25.68 -7.82
C LYS A 191 1.44 25.59 -6.81
N VAL A 192 1.50 26.50 -5.83
CA VAL A 192 2.51 26.48 -4.76
C VAL A 192 2.08 25.56 -3.60
N PHE A 193 0.78 25.29 -3.48
CA PHE A 193 0.25 24.45 -2.40
C PHE A 193 0.37 22.95 -2.72
N PHE A 194 0.09 22.58 -3.98
CA PHE A 194 0.18 21.21 -4.51
C PHE A 194 1.51 21.00 -5.24
#